data_AF-T2I8D8-F1
#
_entry.id   AF-T2I8D8-F1
#
_cell.length_a   1.000
_cell.length_b   1.000
_cell.length_c   1.000
_cell.angle_alpha   90.00
_cell.angle_beta   90.00
_cell.angle_gamma   90.00
#
_symmetry.space_group_name_H-M   'P 1'
#
loop_
_entity.id
_entity.type
_entity.pdbx_description
1 polymer ?
#
loop_
_entity_poly.entity_id
_entity_poly.type
_entity_poly.pdbx_seq_one_letter_code
_entity_poly.pdbx_strand_id
1 'polypeptide(L)'
;MLAVPWFAQPTYPYTNLAAKRWGGRVSWRTATSYDATKAFTKALSENATRNSVLTKLQQTNLSLSETSGEPLQFLKSGDRNTDPLLVRVIPKSNNFSEYDFQIIQD
;
A
#
# COMPACT_ATOMS: atom_id res chain seq x y z
N MET A 1 -1.10 13.40 14.37
CA MET A 1 -1.64 12.85 13.10
C MET A 1 -0.47 12.19 12.38
N LEU A 2 -0.73 11.16 11.57
CA LEU A 2 0.29 10.45 10.81
C LEU A 2 -0.18 10.33 9.35
N ALA A 3 0.71 10.58 8.39
CA ALA A 3 0.44 10.34 6.98
C ALA A 3 0.75 8.87 6.64
N VAL A 4 -0.17 8.20 5.95
CA VAL A 4 -0.02 6.80 5.51
C VAL A 4 -0.36 6.66 4.02
N PRO A 5 0.32 5.77 3.27
CA PRO A 5 0.12 5.63 1.82
C PRO A 5 -1.10 4.79 1.44
N TRP A 6 -1.77 4.17 2.41
CA TRP A 6 -2.89 3.27 2.21
C TRP A 6 -3.65 3.08 3.52
N PHE A 7 -4.95 2.88 3.45
CA PHE A 7 -5.77 2.47 4.58
C PHE A 7 -6.81 1.45 4.14
N ALA A 8 -7.09 0.46 4.98
CA ALA A 8 -8.00 -0.63 4.63
C ALA A 8 -9.42 -0.11 4.35
N GLN A 9 -9.97 -0.43 3.17
CA GLN A 9 -11.36 -0.15 2.81
C GLN A 9 -12.13 -1.44 2.53
N PRO A 10 -13.42 -1.55 2.92
CA PRO A 10 -14.23 -2.73 2.64
C PRO A 10 -14.39 -3.02 1.14
N THR A 11 -14.28 -1.98 0.30
CA THR A 11 -14.37 -2.05 -1.16
C THR A 11 -13.14 -2.67 -1.81
N TYR A 12 -11.99 -2.71 -1.13
CA TYR A 12 -10.78 -3.33 -1.66
C TYR A 12 -10.83 -4.85 -1.44
N PRO A 13 -10.82 -5.68 -2.50
CA PRO A 13 -10.80 -7.14 -2.35
C PRO A 13 -9.59 -7.61 -1.53
N TYR A 14 -8.45 -6.92 -1.67
CA TYR A 14 -7.23 -7.22 -0.92
C TYR A 14 -7.41 -7.17 0.60
N THR A 15 -8.17 -6.20 1.13
CA THR A 15 -8.37 -6.04 2.58
C THR A 15 -8.95 -7.31 3.21
N ASN A 16 -10.00 -7.88 2.60
CA ASN A 16 -10.67 -9.08 3.11
C ASN A 16 -9.81 -10.33 2.89
N LEU A 17 -9.17 -10.46 1.72
CA LEU A 17 -8.31 -11.60 1.40
C LEU A 17 -7.08 -11.65 2.32
N ALA A 18 -6.42 -10.51 2.52
CA ALA A 18 -5.29 -10.40 3.43
C ALA A 18 -5.71 -10.69 4.86
N ALA A 19 -6.84 -10.15 5.32
CA ALA A 19 -7.32 -10.42 6.68
C ALA A 19 -7.59 -11.91 6.92
N LYS A 20 -8.22 -12.59 5.96
CA LYS A 20 -8.44 -14.04 6.02
C LYS A 20 -7.12 -14.82 6.02
N ARG A 21 -6.14 -14.40 5.21
CA ARG A 21 -4.83 -15.06 5.08
C ARG A 21 -3.98 -14.93 6.34
N TRP A 22 -4.01 -13.77 6.99
CA TRP A 22 -3.13 -13.42 8.11
C TRP A 22 -3.82 -13.49 9.48
N GLY A 23 -5.11 -13.85 9.52
CA GLY A 23 -5.89 -13.98 10.76
C GLY A 23 -6.30 -12.64 11.39
N GLY A 24 -6.23 -11.53 10.65
CA GLY A 24 -6.58 -10.20 11.15
C GLY A 24 -6.28 -9.08 10.16
N ARG A 25 -6.80 -7.87 10.42
CA ARG A 25 -6.58 -6.69 9.58
C ARG A 25 -5.08 -6.44 9.38
N VAL A 26 -4.68 -6.13 8.15
CA VAL A 26 -3.29 -5.79 7.83
C VAL A 26 -3.07 -4.27 7.81
N SER A 27 -1.83 -3.85 8.06
CA SER A 27 -1.46 -2.43 8.06
C SER A 27 -1.05 -1.94 6.66
N TRP A 28 -0.90 -0.61 6.51
CA TRP A 28 -0.34 0.00 5.30
C TRP A 28 1.04 -0.52 4.94
N ARG A 29 1.85 -0.98 5.92
CA ARG A 29 3.17 -1.58 5.65
C ARG A 29 3.02 -2.86 4.83
N THR A 30 2.08 -3.72 5.21
CA THR A 30 1.81 -4.98 4.51
C THR A 30 1.23 -4.75 3.12
N ALA A 31 0.26 -3.84 3.01
CA ALA A 31 -0.34 -3.46 1.72
C ALA A 31 0.70 -2.87 0.76
N THR A 32 1.54 -1.96 1.26
CA THR A 32 2.61 -1.33 0.45
C THR A 32 3.68 -2.35 0.04
N SER A 33 4.05 -3.30 0.91
CA SER A 33 4.95 -4.38 0.53
C SER A 33 4.36 -5.28 -0.55
N TYR A 34 3.05 -5.57 -0.50
CA TYR A 34 2.37 -6.32 -1.56
C TYR A 34 2.44 -5.58 -2.90
N ASP A 35 2.12 -4.28 -2.92
CA ASP A 35 2.18 -3.43 -4.12
C ASP A 35 3.61 -3.34 -4.67
N ALA A 36 4.61 -3.20 -3.79
CA ALA A 36 6.01 -3.17 -4.18
C ALA A 36 6.42 -4.46 -4.88
N THR A 37 6.04 -5.62 -4.33
CA THR A 37 6.32 -6.92 -4.98
C THR A 37 5.65 -7.01 -6.35
N LYS A 38 4.40 -6.55 -6.50
CA LYS A 38 3.69 -6.51 -7.79
C LYS A 38 4.44 -5.66 -8.82
N ALA A 39 4.90 -4.47 -8.43
CA ALA A 39 5.71 -3.61 -9.29
C ALA A 39 7.03 -4.27 -9.69
N PHE A 40 7.74 -4.89 -8.75
CA PHE A 40 8.99 -5.59 -9.04
C PHE A 40 8.78 -6.79 -9.98
N THR A 41 7.74 -7.59 -9.78
CA THR A 41 7.43 -8.70 -10.69
C THR A 41 7.18 -8.21 -12.12
N LYS A 42 6.57 -7.03 -12.29
CA LYS A 42 6.36 -6.42 -13.61
C LYS A 42 7.65 -5.85 -14.21
N ALA A 43 8.54 -5.30 -13.38
CA ALA A 43 9.78 -4.67 -13.81
C ALA A 43 10.92 -5.67 -14.08
N LEU A 44 10.91 -6.83 -13.42
CA LEU A 44 11.94 -7.86 -13.60
C LEU A 44 11.81 -8.58 -14.94
N SER A 45 12.95 -9.09 -15.42
CA SER A 45 13.08 -9.92 -16.63
C SER A 45 14.34 -10.77 -16.50
N GLU A 46 14.48 -11.81 -17.32
CA GLU A 46 15.58 -12.80 -17.22
C GLU A 46 16.98 -12.18 -17.15
N ASN A 47 17.28 -11.18 -17.98
CA ASN A 47 18.57 -10.45 -17.99
C ASN A 47 18.46 -9.03 -17.42
N ALA A 48 17.71 -8.86 -16.33
CA ALA A 48 17.51 -7.54 -15.71
C ALA A 48 18.83 -6.97 -15.16
N THR A 49 19.03 -5.66 -15.36
CA THR A 49 20.07 -4.87 -14.69
C THR A 49 19.40 -3.89 -13.75
N ARG A 50 20.14 -3.36 -12.77
CA ARG A 50 19.60 -2.33 -11.86
C ARG A 50 18.98 -1.15 -12.65
N ASN A 51 19.64 -0.73 -13.72
CA ASN A 51 19.17 0.37 -14.55
C ASN A 51 17.89 0.00 -15.30
N SER A 52 17.81 -1.19 -15.90
CA SER A 52 16.60 -1.60 -16.64
C SER A 52 15.39 -1.80 -15.70
N VAL A 53 15.62 -2.30 -14.49
CA VAL A 53 14.56 -2.38 -13.46
C VAL A 53 14.08 -1.00 -13.07
N LEU A 54 14.99 -0.05 -12.79
CA LEU A 54 14.61 1.31 -12.42
C LEU A 54 13.80 2.00 -13.53
N THR A 55 14.23 1.89 -14.79
CA THR A 55 13.47 2.42 -15.94
C THR A 55 12.08 1.80 -16.03
N LYS A 56 11.95 0.48 -15.86
CA LYS A 56 10.65 -0.20 -15.91
C LYS A 56 9.75 0.14 -14.71
N LEU A 57 10.33 0.33 -13.52
CA LEU A 57 9.59 0.80 -12.35
C LEU A 57 8.99 2.19 -12.61
N GLN A 58 9.75 3.11 -13.20
CA GLN A 58 9.24 4.44 -13.59
C GLN A 58 8.11 4.37 -14.63
N GLN A 59 8.04 3.29 -15.41
CA GLN A 59 6.98 3.03 -16.40
C GLN A 59 5.83 2.17 -15.84
N THR A 60 5.86 1.84 -14.55
CA THR A 60 4.83 1.00 -13.92
C THR A 60 3.49 1.72 -13.94
N ASN A 61 2.47 1.01 -14.42
CA ASN A 61 1.09 1.44 -14.40
C ASN A 61 0.21 0.23 -14.08
N LEU A 62 -0.02 -0.01 -12.79
CA LEU A 62 -0.88 -1.10 -12.32
C LEU A 62 -2.24 -0.54 -11.91
N SER A 63 -3.29 -1.25 -12.31
CA SER A 63 -4.67 -0.96 -11.91
C SER A 63 -4.94 -1.34 -10.44
N LEU A 64 -6.01 -0.80 -9.86
CA LEU A 64 -6.47 -1.15 -8.51
C LEU A 64 -6.73 -2.65 -8.29
N SER A 65 -7.05 -3.40 -9.36
CA SER A 65 -7.24 -4.85 -9.31
C SER A 65 -5.94 -5.65 -9.23
N GLU A 66 -4.82 -5.05 -9.61
CA GLU A 66 -3.49 -5.70 -9.58
C GLU A 66 -2.75 -5.44 -8.26
N THR A 67 -3.25 -4.50 -7.46
CA THR A 67 -2.63 -3.96 -6.24
C THR A 67 -3.49 -4.25 -4.99
N SER A 68 -3.14 -3.61 -3.88
CA SER A 68 -3.85 -3.64 -2.61
C SER A 68 -5.13 -2.80 -2.57
N GLY A 69 -5.56 -2.24 -3.71
CA GLY A 69 -6.84 -1.52 -3.85
C GLY A 69 -6.74 -0.13 -4.49
N GLU A 70 -5.53 0.38 -4.71
CA GLU A 70 -5.28 1.69 -5.34
C GLU A 70 -4.35 1.56 -6.55
N PRO A 71 -4.50 2.36 -7.61
CA PRO A 71 -3.54 2.38 -8.71
C PRO A 71 -2.11 2.57 -8.22
N LEU A 72 -1.14 2.00 -8.95
CA LEU A 72 0.27 2.16 -8.65
C LEU A 72 1.01 2.72 -9.87
N GLN A 73 1.49 3.94 -9.68
CA GLN A 73 2.36 4.69 -10.59
C GLN A 73 3.43 5.40 -9.78
N PHE A 74 4.52 5.79 -10.43
CA PHE A 74 5.62 6.51 -9.78
C PHE A 74 5.85 7.86 -10.46
N LEU A 75 6.17 8.87 -9.64
CA LEU A 75 6.65 10.17 -10.11
C LEU A 75 8.06 10.03 -10.68
N LYS A 76 8.53 11.06 -11.42
CA LYS A 76 9.92 11.11 -11.89
C LYS A 76 10.95 11.08 -10.75
N SER A 77 10.58 11.53 -9.55
CA SER A 77 11.39 11.42 -8.34
C SER A 77 11.59 9.97 -7.86
N GLY A 78 10.73 9.04 -8.29
CA GLY A 78 10.67 7.67 -7.81
C GLY A 78 9.66 7.44 -6.68
N ASP A 79 9.02 8.51 -6.17
CA ASP A 79 7.96 8.39 -5.17
C ASP A 79 6.69 7.81 -5.79
N ARG A 80 5.88 7.12 -4.98
CA ARG A 80 4.55 6.68 -5.41
C ARG A 80 3.71 7.92 -5.73
N ASN A 81 3.09 7.93 -6.91
CA ASN A 81 2.14 8.96 -7.30
C ASN A 81 0.78 8.68 -6.65
N THR A 82 0.62 9.13 -5.40
CA THR A 82 -0.61 8.98 -4.62
C THR A 82 -0.71 10.11 -3.61
N ASP A 83 -1.94 10.47 -3.26
CA ASP A 83 -2.18 11.34 -2.12
C ASP A 83 -2.06 10.53 -0.82
N PRO A 84 -1.32 11.03 0.19
CA PRO A 84 -1.26 10.39 1.48
C PRO A 84 -2.59 10.58 2.24
N LEU A 85 -2.97 9.58 3.02
CA LEU A 85 -4.11 9.64 3.94
C LEU A 85 -3.64 10.11 5.32
N LEU A 86 -4.34 11.07 5.92
CA LEU A 86 -4.09 11.45 7.31
C LEU A 86 -4.87 10.55 8.26
N VAL A 87 -4.17 9.99 9.25
CA VAL A 87 -4.78 9.19 10.31
C VAL A 87 -4.49 9.76 11.70
N ARG A 88 -5.43 9.51 12.61
CA ARG A 88 -5.30 9.76 14.04
C ARG A 88 -5.13 8.43 14.78
N VAL A 89 -4.25 8.43 15.78
CA VAL A 89 -4.17 7.34 16.76
C VAL A 89 -5.35 7.47 17.71
N ILE A 90 -6.15 6.40 17.83
CA ILE A 90 -7.31 6.33 18.73
C ILE A 90 -7.13 5.19 19.73
N PRO A 91 -7.60 5.30 20.97
CA PRO A 91 -7.64 4.17 21.89
C PRO A 91 -8.58 3.10 21.33
N LYS A 92 -8.14 1.85 21.33
CA LYS A 92 -8.94 0.71 20.86
C LYS A 92 -9.88 0.18 21.94
N SER A 93 -9.54 0.39 23.21
CA SER A 93 -10.36 0.06 24.37
C SER A 93 -10.18 1.09 25.48
N ASN A 94 -11.04 1.04 26.50
CA ASN A 94 -10.93 1.91 27.69
C ASN A 94 -9.65 1.65 28.50
N ASN A 95 -8.96 0.53 28.26
CA ASN A 95 -7.62 0.28 28.77
C ASN A 95 -6.61 0.86 27.78
N PHE A 96 -5.87 1.89 28.20
CA PHE A 96 -4.92 2.69 27.41
C PHE A 96 -3.73 1.93 26.81
N SER A 97 -3.70 0.60 26.87
CA SER A 97 -2.64 -0.26 26.34
C SER A 97 -2.81 -0.64 24.87
N GLU A 98 -3.98 -0.40 24.27
CA GLU A 98 -4.24 -0.71 22.86
C GLU A 98 -4.67 0.52 22.05
N TYR A 99 -4.10 0.68 20.87
CA TYR A 99 -4.39 1.77 19.94
C TYR A 99 -4.78 1.24 18.56
N ASP A 100 -5.63 1.97 17.85
CA ASP A 100 -5.95 1.78 16.43
C ASP A 100 -5.75 3.11 15.68
N PHE A 101 -5.93 3.10 14.37
CA PHE A 101 -5.84 4.26 13.50
C PHE A 101 -7.21 4.53 12.87
N GLN A 102 -7.56 5.81 12.73
CA GLN A 102 -8.76 6.25 12.04
C GLN A 102 -8.40 7.33 11.02
N ILE A 103 -8.95 7.24 9.81
CA ILE A 103 -8.83 8.29 8.79
C ILE A 103 -9.46 9.57 9.30
N ILE A 104 -8.80 10.69 9.05
CA ILE A 104 -9.32 12.03 9.27
C ILE A 104 -9.95 12.45 7.95
N GLN A 105 -11.27 12.64 7.96
CA GLN A 105 -12.01 13.22 6.85
C GLN A 105 -12.06 14.73 7.07
N ASP A 106 -11.75 15.50 6.01
CA ASP A 106 -11.89 16.95 6.00
C ASP A 106 -13.36 17.38 5.88
#